data_AF-A0A522L8R5-F1
#
_entry.id   AF-A0A522L8R5-F1
#
_cell.length_a   1.000
_cell.length_b   1.000
_cell.length_c   1.000
_cell.angle_alpha   90.00
_cell.angle_beta   90.00
_cell.angle_gamma   90.00
#
_symmetry.space_group_name_H-M   'P 1'
#
loop_
_entity.id
_entity.type
_entity.pdbx_description
1 polymer ?
#
loop_
_entity_poly.entity_id
_entity_poly.type
_entity_poly.pdbx_seq_one_letter_code
_entity_poly.pdbx_strand_id
1 'polypeptide(L)'
;MLAGVCCVFGGNVIAAQPIARQGLGGEVWLAASNKTLDGMRGGFDFGAGLLVSFGVARSISVNGSLIVTTSFNIPNLSMITPQQATLINQQLGALSLIQSGPGNTVQPTTTSAASPGPVVTGSPSPTTVTLGTATLSTVPINGAALGTFIQNTLNNQNIQNQTVIDASTNGLSMLKGMNFLNTLNSALANAFGGR
;
A
#
# COMPACT_ATOMS: atom_id res chain seq x y z
N MET A 1 81.52 -49.55 9.74
CA MET A 1 81.97 -48.53 8.76
C MET A 1 80.76 -47.62 8.52
N LEU A 2 80.56 -46.64 9.41
CA LEU A 2 80.99 -45.24 9.31
C LEU A 2 79.99 -44.37 8.54
N ALA A 3 79.51 -43.32 9.23
CA ALA A 3 78.88 -42.09 8.75
C ALA A 3 77.45 -42.18 8.15
N GLY A 4 76.54 -41.25 8.40
CA GLY A 4 76.67 -39.97 9.07
C GLY A 4 75.32 -39.29 9.21
N VAL A 5 75.19 -38.56 10.32
CA VAL A 5 74.07 -37.68 10.68
C VAL A 5 73.98 -36.52 9.70
N CYS A 6 72.77 -36.17 9.28
CA CYS A 6 72.43 -34.78 8.98
C CYS A 6 70.99 -34.51 9.44
N CYS A 7 70.88 -33.73 10.51
CA CYS A 7 69.63 -33.14 10.97
C CYS A 7 69.36 -31.88 10.14
N VAL A 8 68.22 -31.80 9.48
CA VAL A 8 67.61 -30.52 9.11
C VAL A 8 66.21 -30.49 9.71
N PHE A 9 66.09 -29.77 10.82
CA PHE A 9 64.82 -29.30 11.37
C PHE A 9 64.47 -27.98 10.67
N GLY A 10 63.23 -27.84 10.19
CA GLY A 10 62.78 -26.54 9.70
C GLY A 10 61.45 -26.58 8.98
N GLY A 11 60.36 -26.67 9.73
CA GLY A 11 59.04 -26.23 9.27
C GLY A 11 58.22 -27.27 8.54
N ASN A 12 57.57 -28.17 9.29
CA ASN A 12 56.30 -28.72 8.85
C ASN A 12 55.21 -28.13 9.74
N VAL A 13 54.31 -27.43 9.06
CA VAL A 13 53.12 -26.78 9.58
C VAL A 13 52.35 -27.80 10.44
N ILE A 14 52.05 -27.43 11.69
CA ILE A 14 51.05 -28.15 12.48
C ILE A 14 49.71 -27.87 11.79
N ALA A 15 49.37 -28.68 10.80
CA ALA A 15 47.98 -28.82 10.39
C ALA A 15 47.27 -29.45 11.58
N ALA A 16 46.46 -28.65 12.28
CA ALA A 16 45.56 -29.13 13.30
C ALA A 16 44.65 -30.18 12.65
N GLN A 17 44.93 -31.45 12.93
CA GLN A 17 44.02 -32.53 12.58
C GLN A 17 42.71 -32.24 13.33
N PRO A 18 41.56 -32.12 12.63
CA PRO A 18 40.30 -32.06 13.35
C PRO A 18 40.18 -33.39 14.11
N ILE A 19 40.18 -33.27 15.44
CA ILE A 19 39.81 -34.35 16.34
C ILE A 19 38.45 -34.85 15.86
N ALA A 20 38.43 -36.03 15.27
CA ALA A 20 37.20 -36.73 14.94
C ALA A 20 36.50 -37.03 16.27
N ARG A 21 35.55 -36.18 16.64
CA ARG A 21 34.64 -36.44 17.75
C ARG A 21 33.76 -37.60 17.31
N GLN A 22 34.09 -38.81 17.75
CA GLN A 22 33.19 -39.95 17.68
C GLN A 22 32.04 -39.70 18.66
N GLY A 23 31.03 -38.96 18.18
CA GLY A 23 29.74 -38.84 18.81
C GLY A 23 28.99 -40.16 18.68
N LEU A 24 28.51 -40.64 19.81
CA LEU A 24 27.64 -41.80 19.99
C LEU A 24 26.52 -41.86 18.93
N GLY A 25 26.37 -43.03 18.32
CA GLY A 25 25.12 -43.53 17.76
C GLY A 25 24.37 -42.61 16.81
N GLY A 26 24.62 -42.76 15.51
CA GLY A 26 23.59 -43.04 14.51
C GLY A 26 22.38 -42.11 14.31
N GLU A 27 22.23 -41.01 15.04
CA GLU A 27 21.27 -39.97 14.69
C GLU A 27 21.97 -38.93 13.82
N VAL A 28 21.99 -39.23 12.52
CA VAL A 28 22.12 -38.19 11.51
C VAL A 28 20.92 -37.28 11.68
N TRP A 29 21.13 -36.12 12.30
CA TRP A 29 20.14 -35.06 12.38
C TRP A 29 19.79 -34.62 10.96
N LEU A 30 18.77 -35.24 10.38
CA LEU A 30 18.27 -34.85 9.07
C LEU A 30 17.53 -33.53 9.25
N ALA A 31 18.13 -32.44 8.77
CA ALA A 31 17.47 -31.15 8.80
C ALA A 31 16.12 -31.28 8.07
N ALA A 32 15.03 -30.99 8.77
CA ALA A 32 13.71 -30.98 8.16
C ALA A 32 13.73 -30.01 6.97
N SER A 33 13.18 -30.43 5.83
CA SER A 33 13.16 -29.59 4.63
C SER A 33 12.43 -28.27 4.91
N ASN A 34 12.83 -27.18 4.25
CA ASN A 34 12.15 -25.88 4.39
C ASN A 34 10.63 -26.02 4.21
N LYS A 35 10.17 -26.80 3.23
CA LYS A 35 8.74 -27.06 2.99
C LYS A 35 8.05 -27.72 4.18
N THR A 36 8.71 -28.66 4.86
CA THR A 36 8.18 -29.35 6.05
C THR A 36 8.14 -28.40 7.24
N LEU A 37 9.20 -27.61 7.45
CA LEU A 37 9.25 -26.59 8.49
C LEU A 37 8.23 -25.48 8.25
N ASP A 38 7.99 -25.10 6.99
CA ASP A 38 6.98 -24.12 6.62
C ASP A 38 5.59 -24.69 6.91
N GLY A 39 5.28 -25.93 6.53
CA GLY A 39 4.03 -26.59 6.90
C GLY A 39 3.78 -26.64 8.42
N MET A 40 4.82 -26.92 9.21
CA MET A 40 4.73 -26.92 10.68
C MET A 40 4.67 -25.51 11.30
N ARG A 41 5.26 -24.50 10.65
CA ARG A 41 5.17 -23.08 11.02
C ARG A 41 3.91 -22.38 10.49
N GLY A 42 3.07 -23.10 9.73
CA GLY A 42 1.87 -22.54 9.11
C GLY A 42 2.18 -21.68 7.88
N GLY A 43 3.04 -22.17 6.99
CA GLY A 43 3.46 -21.52 5.74
C GLY A 43 2.28 -21.22 4.83
N PHE A 44 2.36 -20.08 4.15
CA PHE A 44 1.24 -19.48 3.42
C PHE A 44 1.10 -20.08 2.01
N ASP A 45 0.34 -21.16 1.89
CA ASP A 45 -0.08 -21.72 0.60
C ASP A 45 -1.44 -21.14 0.20
N PHE A 46 -1.44 -20.00 -0.51
CA PHE A 46 -2.65 -19.47 -1.10
C PHE A 46 -2.82 -20.08 -2.49
N GLY A 47 -3.40 -21.28 -2.59
CA GLY A 47 -3.66 -21.94 -3.87
C GLY A 47 -4.39 -21.09 -4.93
N ALA A 48 -5.08 -20.01 -4.53
CA ALA A 48 -5.74 -19.02 -5.40
C ALA A 48 -5.21 -17.56 -5.25
N GLY A 49 -4.14 -17.34 -4.49
CA GLY A 49 -3.56 -16.01 -4.22
C GLY A 49 -4.28 -15.15 -3.17
N LEU A 50 -3.78 -13.94 -2.94
CA LEU A 50 -4.40 -12.94 -2.08
C LEU A 50 -5.51 -12.22 -2.87
N LEU A 51 -6.75 -12.37 -2.42
CA LEU A 51 -7.90 -11.67 -2.96
C LEU A 51 -8.12 -10.42 -2.09
N VAL A 52 -8.13 -9.25 -2.71
CA VAL A 52 -8.40 -7.99 -2.03
C VAL A 52 -9.47 -7.23 -2.81
N SER A 53 -10.51 -6.79 -2.11
CA SER A 53 -11.56 -5.93 -2.63
C SER A 53 -11.61 -4.61 -1.86
N PHE A 54 -11.99 -3.55 -2.55
CA PHE A 54 -12.12 -2.20 -1.99
C PHE A 54 -13.42 -1.56 -2.45
N GLY A 55 -14.28 -1.19 -1.52
CA GLY A 55 -15.33 -0.21 -1.71
C GLY A 55 -14.90 1.12 -1.12
N VAL A 56 -15.21 2.23 -1.78
CA VAL A 56 -15.02 3.57 -1.23
C VAL A 56 -16.25 4.39 -1.55
N ALA A 57 -16.83 4.99 -0.51
CA ALA A 57 -17.92 5.92 -0.62
C ALA A 57 -17.51 7.24 0.03
N ARG A 58 -17.63 8.32 -0.71
CA ARG A 58 -17.42 9.68 -0.23
C ARG A 58 -18.73 10.43 -0.29
N SER A 59 -19.09 11.08 0.80
CA SER A 59 -20.22 12.01 0.86
C SER A 59 -19.76 13.35 1.40
N ILE A 60 -20.19 14.44 0.76
CA ILE A 60 -19.95 15.80 1.22
C ILE A 60 -21.30 16.46 1.41
N SER A 61 -21.60 16.91 2.62
CA SER A 61 -22.84 17.61 2.93
C SER A 61 -22.60 18.99 3.52
N VAL A 62 -23.46 19.94 3.18
CA VAL A 62 -23.49 21.31 3.73
C VAL A 62 -24.82 21.50 4.46
N ASN A 63 -24.78 21.81 5.76
CA ASN A 63 -25.95 21.93 6.65
C ASN A 63 -26.89 20.72 6.61
N GLY A 64 -26.33 19.51 6.45
CA GLY A 64 -27.12 18.26 6.33
C GLY A 64 -27.66 17.98 4.93
N SER A 65 -27.49 18.88 3.95
CA SER A 65 -27.80 18.61 2.54
C SER A 65 -26.60 17.98 1.84
N LEU A 66 -26.77 16.80 1.27
CA LEU A 66 -25.75 16.09 0.50
C LEU A 66 -25.48 16.82 -0.83
N ILE A 67 -24.24 17.30 -1.02
CA ILE A 67 -23.78 18.04 -2.21
C ILE A 67 -23.01 17.14 -3.16
N VAL A 68 -22.17 16.22 -2.64
CA VAL A 68 -21.35 15.32 -3.46
C VAL A 68 -21.49 13.91 -2.94
N THR A 69 -21.68 12.95 -3.84
CA THR A 69 -21.47 11.53 -3.55
C THR A 69 -20.59 10.91 -4.62
N THR A 70 -19.53 10.23 -4.19
CA THR A 70 -18.63 9.47 -5.07
C THR A 70 -18.50 8.08 -4.50
N SER A 71 -19.02 7.06 -5.20
CA SER A 71 -18.89 5.66 -4.80
C SER A 71 -18.14 4.88 -5.88
N PHE A 72 -17.16 4.08 -5.48
CA PHE A 72 -16.49 3.12 -6.35
C PHE A 72 -16.29 1.79 -5.64
N ASN A 73 -16.36 0.69 -6.40
CA ASN A 73 -16.20 -0.66 -5.90
C ASN A 73 -15.24 -1.44 -6.81
N ILE A 74 -14.22 -2.03 -6.21
CA ILE A 74 -13.19 -2.82 -6.86
C ILE A 74 -13.31 -4.25 -6.31
N PRO A 75 -13.98 -5.16 -7.02
CA PRO A 75 -14.31 -6.49 -6.50
C PRO A 75 -13.09 -7.37 -6.26
N ASN A 76 -12.06 -7.24 -7.10
CA ASN A 76 -10.84 -8.02 -7.00
C ASN A 76 -9.69 -7.25 -7.64
N LEU A 77 -8.75 -6.76 -6.83
CA LEU A 77 -7.57 -6.07 -7.35
C LEU A 77 -6.70 -6.94 -8.24
N SER A 78 -6.66 -8.25 -7.97
CA SER A 78 -5.86 -9.22 -8.72
C SER A 78 -6.43 -9.48 -10.13
N MET A 79 -7.65 -9.02 -10.42
CA MET A 79 -8.32 -9.15 -11.72
C MET A 79 -8.70 -7.78 -12.33
N ILE A 80 -8.11 -6.68 -11.85
CA ILE A 80 -8.38 -5.36 -12.43
C ILE A 80 -7.93 -5.34 -13.89
N THR A 81 -8.87 -5.11 -14.80
CA THR A 81 -8.52 -4.97 -16.23
C THR A 81 -7.95 -3.57 -16.48
N PRO A 82 -7.02 -3.39 -17.44
CA PRO A 82 -6.51 -2.07 -17.80
C PRO A 82 -7.62 -1.07 -18.12
N GLN A 83 -8.69 -1.53 -18.77
CA GLN A 83 -9.87 -0.74 -19.12
C GLN A 83 -10.63 -0.28 -17.87
N GLN A 84 -10.81 -1.16 -16.88
CA GLN A 84 -11.39 -0.80 -15.58
C GLN A 84 -10.48 0.14 -14.79
N ALA A 85 -9.17 -0.09 -14.83
CA ALA A 85 -8.21 0.82 -14.21
C ALA A 85 -8.33 2.23 -14.83
N THR A 86 -8.53 2.38 -16.14
CA THR A 86 -8.76 3.68 -16.77
C THR A 86 -10.08 4.32 -16.33
N LEU A 87 -11.17 3.55 -16.22
CA LEU A 87 -12.45 4.07 -15.69
C LEU A 87 -12.30 4.57 -14.25
N ILE A 88 -11.60 3.81 -13.42
CA ILE A 88 -11.28 4.18 -12.03
C ILE A 88 -10.43 5.45 -12.03
N ASN A 89 -9.38 5.55 -12.85
CA ASN A 89 -8.53 6.74 -12.93
C ASN A 89 -9.30 7.98 -13.42
N GLN A 90 -10.25 7.84 -14.34
CA GLN A 90 -11.09 8.96 -14.78
C GLN A 90 -12.06 9.44 -13.69
N GLN A 91 -12.60 8.51 -12.90
CA GLN A 91 -13.57 8.83 -11.86
C GLN A 91 -12.91 9.30 -10.55
N LEU A 92 -11.75 8.74 -10.18
CA LEU A 92 -10.93 9.19 -9.05
C LEU A 92 -10.06 10.40 -9.39
N GLY A 93 -9.84 10.67 -10.67
CA GLY A 93 -9.13 11.86 -11.12
C GLY A 93 -9.98 13.13 -11.05
N ALA A 94 -11.26 13.05 -10.67
CA ALA A 94 -12.08 14.24 -10.53
C ALA A 94 -11.80 14.95 -9.18
N LEU A 95 -11.23 16.15 -9.23
CA LEU A 95 -11.25 17.06 -8.09
C LEU A 95 -12.67 17.58 -7.89
N SER A 96 -13.20 17.42 -6.68
CA SER A 96 -14.48 18.02 -6.31
C SER A 96 -14.23 19.36 -5.66
N LEU A 97 -14.66 20.44 -6.31
CA LEU A 97 -14.62 21.78 -5.75
C LEU A 97 -16.02 22.17 -5.28
N ILE A 98 -16.16 22.49 -4.00
CA ILE A 98 -17.41 22.98 -3.40
C ILE A 98 -17.22 24.45 -3.10
N GLN A 99 -18.09 25.30 -3.63
CA GLN A 99 -18.05 26.74 -3.44
C GLN A 99 -19.36 27.20 -2.81
N SER A 100 -19.34 27.54 -1.53
CA SER A 100 -20.51 27.98 -0.77
C SER A 100 -20.45 29.50 -0.58
N GLY A 101 -21.41 30.21 -1.16
CA GLY A 101 -21.53 31.67 -1.06
C GLY A 101 -20.90 32.49 -2.21
N PRO A 102 -21.14 33.82 -2.23
CA PRO A 102 -20.61 34.72 -3.25
C PRO A 102 -19.09 34.92 -3.12
N GLY A 103 -18.39 35.23 -4.22
CA GLY A 103 -16.98 35.61 -4.20
C GLY A 103 -15.97 34.46 -4.12
N ASN A 104 -16.42 33.20 -4.26
CA ASN A 104 -15.52 32.05 -4.41
C ASN A 104 -14.88 32.07 -5.81
N THR A 105 -13.54 32.03 -5.90
CA THR A 105 -12.80 32.25 -7.17
C THR A 105 -11.91 31.11 -7.61
N VAL A 106 -11.69 30.06 -6.80
CA VAL A 106 -10.98 28.87 -7.30
C VAL A 106 -11.80 28.28 -8.43
N GLN A 107 -11.29 28.32 -9.65
CA GLN A 107 -11.74 27.53 -10.77
C GLN A 107 -10.69 26.44 -10.96
N PRO A 108 -11.02 25.15 -10.96
CA PRO A 108 -9.97 24.15 -11.07
C PRO A 108 -9.42 24.20 -12.50
N THR A 109 -8.19 24.68 -12.63
CA THR A 109 -7.50 24.83 -13.90
C THR A 109 -7.02 23.45 -14.34
N THR A 110 -7.58 22.89 -15.41
CA THR A 110 -7.00 21.72 -16.07
C THR A 110 -5.68 22.14 -16.69
N THR A 111 -4.56 21.97 -15.98
CA THR A 111 -3.24 22.11 -16.59
C THR A 111 -3.04 20.96 -17.59
N SER A 112 -3.51 21.16 -18.82
CA SER A 112 -3.13 20.33 -19.96
C SER A 112 -1.63 20.55 -20.15
N ALA A 113 -0.80 19.62 -19.69
CA ALA A 113 0.62 19.64 -20.00
C ALA A 113 0.75 19.62 -21.53
N ALA A 114 1.30 20.70 -22.09
CA ALA A 114 1.54 20.80 -23.53
C ALA A 114 2.56 19.71 -23.93
N SER A 115 2.08 18.61 -24.51
CA SER A 115 2.90 17.79 -25.40
C SER A 115 2.99 18.52 -26.75
N PRO A 116 4.18 18.70 -27.34
CA PRO A 116 4.32 19.22 -28.69
C PRO A 116 3.80 18.18 -29.69
N GLY A 117 2.50 18.15 -29.93
CA GLY A 117 1.81 17.25 -30.85
C GLY A 117 0.34 17.68 -31.02
N PRO A 118 -0.34 17.31 -32.12
CA PRO A 118 -1.69 17.80 -32.41
C PRO A 118 -2.65 17.39 -31.27
N VAL A 119 -3.22 18.40 -30.63
CA VAL A 119 -4.13 18.30 -29.49
C VAL A 119 -5.41 17.60 -29.94
N VAL A 120 -5.68 16.40 -29.42
CA VAL A 120 -7.04 15.87 -29.35
C VAL A 120 -7.78 16.67 -28.29
N THR A 121 -8.56 17.66 -28.71
CA THR A 121 -9.41 18.49 -27.85
C THR A 121 -10.61 17.68 -27.39
N GLY A 122 -10.44 17.00 -26.26
CA GLY A 122 -11.51 16.37 -25.50
C GLY A 122 -11.28 16.51 -24.00
N SER A 123 -10.82 17.68 -23.54
CA SER A 123 -10.79 17.95 -22.10
C SER A 123 -12.24 18.09 -21.62
N PRO A 124 -12.72 17.28 -20.66
CA PRO A 124 -14.08 17.41 -20.18
C PRO A 124 -14.20 18.76 -19.48
N SER A 125 -15.15 19.59 -19.95
CA SER A 125 -15.46 20.87 -19.31
C SER A 125 -15.78 20.66 -17.84
N PRO A 126 -15.35 21.56 -16.92
CA PRO A 126 -15.83 21.55 -15.54
C PRO A 126 -17.36 21.46 -15.54
N THR A 127 -17.87 20.42 -14.91
CA THR A 127 -19.31 20.23 -14.73
C THR A 127 -19.69 20.95 -13.44
N THR A 128 -20.34 22.10 -13.57
CA THR A 128 -20.82 22.87 -12.43
C THR A 128 -22.27 22.49 -12.12
N VAL A 129 -22.54 22.04 -10.90
CA VAL A 129 -23.87 21.70 -10.41
C VAL A 129 -24.16 22.61 -9.21
N THR A 130 -25.16 23.48 -9.32
CA THR A 130 -25.54 24.41 -8.26
C THR A 130 -26.69 23.81 -7.45
N LEU A 131 -26.46 23.46 -6.19
CA LEU A 131 -27.49 23.01 -5.24
C LEU A 131 -27.64 24.05 -4.13
N GLY A 132 -28.73 24.83 -4.17
CA GLY A 132 -28.95 25.94 -3.24
C GLY A 132 -27.93 27.07 -3.42
N THR A 133 -27.28 27.51 -2.34
CA THR A 133 -26.22 28.54 -2.36
C THR A 133 -24.82 27.98 -2.64
N ALA A 134 -24.69 26.66 -2.83
CA ALA A 134 -23.42 25.99 -3.08
C ALA A 134 -23.30 25.57 -4.54
N THR A 135 -22.22 25.99 -5.20
CA THR A 135 -21.83 25.54 -6.54
C THR A 135 -20.78 24.43 -6.40
N LEU A 136 -21.13 23.22 -6.82
CA LEU A 136 -20.19 22.12 -7.01
C LEU A 136 -19.55 22.27 -8.40
N SER A 137 -18.24 22.16 -8.52
CA SER A 137 -17.51 22.10 -9.78
C SER A 137 -16.60 20.88 -9.75
N THR A 138 -16.87 19.88 -10.59
CA THR A 138 -16.00 18.70 -10.73
C THR A 138 -15.07 18.89 -11.91
N VAL A 139 -13.76 18.79 -11.68
CA VAL A 139 -12.75 18.88 -12.74
C VAL A 139 -11.95 17.59 -12.84
N PRO A 140 -11.97 16.94 -14.01
CA PRO A 140 -11.13 15.78 -14.26
C PRO A 140 -9.67 16.23 -14.39
N ILE A 141 -8.83 15.77 -13.47
CA ILE A 141 -7.38 15.85 -13.56
C ILE A 141 -6.83 14.47 -13.89
N ASN A 142 -5.87 14.43 -14.81
CA ASN A 142 -5.27 13.19 -15.28
C ASN A 142 -4.26 12.70 -14.22
N GLY A 143 -4.77 12.03 -13.18
CA GLY A 143 -4.01 11.51 -12.05
C GLY A 143 -4.92 11.16 -10.88
N ALA A 144 -4.60 10.11 -10.13
CA ALA A 144 -5.39 9.66 -8.98
C ALA A 144 -5.31 10.67 -7.82
N ALA A 145 -6.24 11.63 -7.77
CA ALA A 145 -6.31 12.63 -6.72
C ALA A 145 -7.66 12.57 -6.02
N LEU A 146 -7.70 11.95 -4.84
CA LEU A 146 -8.87 11.93 -3.96
C LEU A 146 -9.00 13.27 -3.19
N GLY A 147 -8.99 14.39 -3.90
CA GLY A 147 -9.00 15.73 -3.33
C GLY A 147 -10.38 16.37 -3.32
N THR A 148 -10.73 17.05 -2.23
CA THR A 148 -11.80 18.06 -2.25
C THR A 148 -11.23 19.41 -1.89
N PHE A 149 -11.58 20.40 -2.70
CA PHE A 149 -11.38 21.79 -2.36
C PHE A 149 -12.73 22.36 -1.95
N ILE A 150 -12.81 22.92 -0.75
CA ILE A 150 -14.03 23.56 -0.25
C ILE A 150 -13.69 25.02 -0.02
N GLN A 151 -14.39 25.90 -0.71
CA GLN A 151 -14.39 27.32 -0.43
C GLN A 151 -15.75 27.68 0.14
N ASN A 152 -15.74 28.37 1.26
CA ASN A 152 -16.96 28.82 1.88
C ASN A 152 -16.76 30.25 2.37
N THR A 153 -17.52 31.17 1.78
CA THR A 153 -17.54 32.60 2.17
C THR A 153 -18.71 32.93 3.08
N LEU A 154 -19.60 31.97 3.36
CA LEU A 154 -20.74 32.13 4.27
C LEU A 154 -20.35 31.74 5.70
N ASN A 155 -20.81 32.53 6.69
CA ASN A 155 -20.69 32.16 8.10
C ASN A 155 -21.63 30.98 8.44
N ASN A 156 -21.26 30.22 9.48
CA ASN A 156 -22.09 29.18 10.09
C ASN A 156 -22.50 28.02 9.16
N GLN A 157 -21.70 27.70 8.14
CA GLN A 157 -21.93 26.50 7.35
C GLN A 157 -21.30 25.28 8.03
N ASN A 158 -22.10 24.24 8.30
CA ASN A 158 -21.59 22.94 8.73
C ASN A 158 -21.26 22.10 7.48
N ILE A 159 -19.98 21.95 7.16
CA ILE A 159 -19.52 21.17 6.00
C ILE A 159 -18.91 19.87 6.50
N GLN A 160 -19.50 18.74 6.11
CA GLN A 160 -19.05 17.40 6.50
C GLN A 160 -18.57 16.68 5.27
N ASN A 161 -17.30 16.25 5.26
CA ASN A 161 -16.71 15.39 4.24
C ASN A 161 -16.40 14.04 4.89
N GLN A 162 -17.19 13.03 4.56
CA GLN A 162 -17.05 11.68 5.09
C GLN A 162 -16.60 10.74 3.96
N THR A 163 -15.47 10.08 4.16
CA THR A 163 -14.99 9.01 3.29
C THR A 163 -15.02 7.70 4.07
N VAL A 164 -15.80 6.74 3.59
CA VAL A 164 -15.84 5.37 4.11
C VAL A 164 -15.11 4.47 3.12
N ILE A 165 -14.16 3.68 3.62
CA ILE A 165 -13.41 2.71 2.83
C ILE A 165 -13.68 1.33 3.42
N ASP A 166 -14.30 0.47 2.63
CA ASP A 166 -14.57 -0.92 2.96
C ASP A 166 -13.58 -1.81 2.22
N ALA A 167 -12.56 -2.29 2.92
CA ALA A 167 -11.58 -3.22 2.37
C ALA A 167 -11.83 -4.63 2.90
N SER A 168 -11.92 -5.62 2.02
CA SER A 168 -12.02 -7.02 2.41
C SER A 168 -10.93 -7.85 1.76
N THR A 169 -10.39 -8.82 2.49
CA THR A 169 -9.40 -9.75 1.95
C THR A 169 -9.50 -11.11 2.64
N ASN A 170 -9.25 -12.19 1.89
CA ASN A 170 -9.19 -13.55 2.42
C ASN A 170 -8.03 -13.74 3.42
N GLY A 171 -7.03 -12.85 3.42
CA GLY A 171 -5.90 -12.86 4.34
C GLY A 171 -6.03 -11.92 5.54
N LEU A 172 -7.21 -11.30 5.81
CA LEU A 172 -7.31 -10.20 6.77
C LEU A 172 -6.90 -10.60 8.20
N SER A 173 -7.32 -11.78 8.65
CA SER A 173 -6.98 -12.29 9.98
C SER A 173 -5.47 -12.54 10.13
N MET A 174 -4.82 -12.95 9.05
CA MET A 174 -3.38 -13.16 9.01
C MET A 174 -2.60 -11.84 8.93
N LEU A 175 -3.04 -10.89 8.09
CA LEU A 175 -2.49 -9.53 8.07
C LEU A 175 -2.60 -8.88 9.45
N LYS A 176 -3.72 -9.05 10.15
CA LYS A 176 -3.87 -8.60 11.54
C LYS A 176 -2.86 -9.30 12.46
N GLY A 177 -2.65 -10.60 12.31
CA GLY A 177 -1.63 -11.35 13.06
C GLY A 177 -0.20 -10.88 12.79
N MET A 178 0.17 -10.62 11.53
CA MET A 178 1.50 -10.11 11.17
C MET A 178 1.73 -8.69 11.65
N ASN A 179 0.74 -7.80 11.47
CA ASN A 179 0.82 -6.44 12.00
C ASN A 179 0.88 -6.44 13.53
N PHE A 180 0.22 -7.38 14.20
CA PHE A 180 0.29 -7.55 15.65
C PHE A 180 1.66 -8.06 16.11
N LEU A 181 2.21 -9.08 15.45
CA LEU A 181 3.55 -9.60 15.76
C LEU A 181 4.64 -8.54 15.51
N ASN A 182 4.52 -7.75 14.45
CA ASN A 182 5.42 -6.62 14.18
C ASN A 182 5.25 -5.53 15.25
N THR A 183 4.01 -5.20 15.62
CA THR A 183 3.73 -4.24 16.70
C THR A 183 4.29 -4.72 18.04
N LEU A 184 4.16 -6.01 18.36
CA LEU A 184 4.72 -6.60 19.57
C LEU A 184 6.24 -6.63 19.54
N ASN A 185 6.85 -7.02 18.42
CA ASN A 185 8.30 -7.07 18.27
C ASN A 185 8.89 -5.66 18.37
N SER A 186 8.25 -4.65 17.77
CA SER A 186 8.61 -3.25 17.93
C SER A 186 8.39 -2.74 19.36
N ALA A 187 7.28 -3.10 20.02
CA ALA A 187 7.03 -2.70 21.40
C ALA A 187 8.04 -3.35 22.37
N LEU A 188 8.39 -4.62 22.15
CA LEU A 188 9.36 -5.37 22.95
C LEU A 188 10.79 -4.85 22.73
N ALA A 189 11.18 -4.60 21.49
CA ALA A 189 12.48 -4.03 21.15
C ALA A 189 12.64 -2.61 21.70
N ASN A 190 11.59 -1.78 21.68
CA ASN A 190 11.61 -0.45 22.29
C ASN A 190 11.56 -0.48 23.83
N ALA A 191 10.88 -1.48 24.43
CA ALA A 191 10.82 -1.63 25.88
C ALA A 191 12.16 -2.02 26.52
N PHE A 192 13.02 -2.73 25.77
CA PHE A 192 14.35 -3.13 26.25
C PHE A 192 15.50 -2.28 25.69
N GLY A 193 15.31 -1.60 24.54
CA GLY A 193 16.33 -0.73 23.91
C GLY A 193 16.32 0.73 24.36
N GLY A 194 15.41 1.13 25.25
CA GLY A 194 15.23 2.51 25.73
C GLY A 194 15.84 2.81 27.10
N ARG A 195 16.89 2.11 27.54
CA ARG A 195 17.62 2.39 28.79
C ARG A 195 19.10 2.54 28.56
#